data_AF-H1VWC6-F1
#
_entry.id   AF-H1VWC6-F1
#
_cell.length_a   1.000
_cell.length_b   1.000
_cell.length_c   1.000
_cell.angle_alpha   90.00
_cell.angle_beta   90.00
_cell.angle_gamma   90.00
#
_symmetry.space_group_name_H-M   'P 1'
#
loop_
_entity.id
_entity.type
_entity.pdbx_description
1 polymer ?
#
loop_
_entity_poly.entity_id
_entity_poly.type
_entity_poly.pdbx_seq_one_letter_code
_entity_poly.pdbx_strand_id
1 'polypeptide(L)'
;MSYDLHGTWDAASKFVGPYVATHTNMTEIDLGLDLLWRAGVKPKNVVLGQGFYGRSFTLEDSKCNKPNGVCRFSGGAKEGPCSKASGILNLQEIMDIIKDKKLEPVHDEKSGTKWIHWDNDQWVSYDDGETLGQKAEFANSRCLGGLMVWALDQVAQDAASLLNPDDMDEEALLEAEVIYQDEAAKGVCYTTKCGEKCRNGDHEATQTNGQPGTLSTMDRCPKDEFRSVCCSKGSVMGTCRWRGYRGLAMSCMGGCAEGEVSITENSNSRTDKEDQSCTGGTQTYCCNGFKPPISKEQITETIKDEATDAAIAAAEALALEVAAKAFCRIAIMAATAPLRFIPFVGKSSSKVNILFC
;
A
#
# COMPACT_ATOMS: atom_id res chain seq x y z
N MET A 1 0.33 -1.34 18.52
CA MET A 1 0.10 -0.01 17.93
C MET A 1 1.04 0.94 18.64
N SER A 2 2.12 1.36 17.99
CA SER A 2 3.25 2.09 18.57
C SER A 2 3.13 3.60 18.36
N TYR A 3 1.93 4.12 18.60
CA TYR A 3 1.54 5.52 18.52
C TYR A 3 0.47 5.76 19.58
N ASP A 4 0.08 7.02 19.80
CA ASP A 4 -0.83 7.42 20.89
C ASP A 4 -0.29 7.10 22.29
N LEU A 5 1.02 7.19 22.45
CA LEU A 5 1.64 7.13 23.78
C LEU A 5 1.25 8.34 24.63
N HIS A 6 1.10 9.49 23.96
CA HIS A 6 0.77 10.77 24.56
C HIS A 6 -0.34 11.49 23.82
N GLY A 7 -1.16 12.23 24.55
CA GLY A 7 -2.32 12.93 24.01
C GLY A 7 -3.03 13.75 25.07
N THR A 8 -4.15 14.37 24.71
CA THR A 8 -4.89 15.28 25.62
C THR A 8 -5.42 14.60 26.88
N TRP A 9 -5.58 13.27 26.83
CA TRP A 9 -5.95 12.46 27.99
C TRP A 9 -4.89 12.43 29.10
N ASP A 10 -3.64 12.78 28.82
CA ASP A 10 -2.57 12.81 29.82
C ASP A 10 -2.86 13.80 30.96
N ALA A 11 -3.68 14.83 30.69
CA ALA A 11 -4.17 15.76 31.71
C ALA A 11 -4.93 15.08 32.85
N ALA A 12 -5.58 13.94 32.59
CA ALA A 12 -6.29 13.16 33.61
C ALA A 12 -5.38 12.20 34.39
N SER A 13 -4.15 11.95 33.89
CA SER A 13 -3.19 11.05 34.52
C SER A 13 -2.46 11.74 35.65
N LYS A 14 -2.44 11.11 36.84
CA LYS A 14 -1.65 11.59 37.99
C LYS A 14 -0.15 11.39 37.82
N PHE A 15 0.27 10.50 36.92
CA PHE A 15 1.67 10.11 36.73
C PHE A 15 2.31 10.80 35.53
N VAL A 16 1.52 11.13 34.50
CA VAL A 16 1.98 11.85 33.31
C VAL A 16 1.68 13.32 33.48
N GLY A 17 0.41 13.69 33.63
CA GLY A 17 -0.03 15.08 33.78
C GLY A 17 -0.14 15.82 32.44
N PRO A 18 -0.59 17.07 32.45
CA PRO A 18 -0.88 17.85 31.24
C PRO A 18 0.39 18.45 30.63
N TYR A 19 1.41 17.63 30.35
CA TYR A 19 2.66 18.08 29.71
C TYR A 19 2.69 17.64 28.26
N VAL A 20 3.19 18.50 27.37
CA VAL A 20 3.39 18.10 25.98
C VAL A 20 4.46 17.03 25.90
N ALA A 21 4.17 15.99 25.12
CA ALA A 21 5.04 14.85 24.88
C ALA A 21 4.74 14.27 23.50
N THR A 22 5.71 13.57 22.92
CA THR A 22 5.62 13.08 21.55
C THR A 22 4.90 11.74 21.50
N HIS A 23 3.81 11.62 20.73
CA HIS A 23 2.96 10.42 20.76
C HIS A 23 3.58 9.14 20.18
N THR A 24 4.74 9.25 19.55
CA THR A 24 5.48 8.15 18.89
C THR A 24 6.94 8.08 19.35
N ASN A 25 7.21 8.39 20.62
CA ASN A 25 8.56 8.33 21.21
C ASN A 25 9.17 6.92 21.12
N MET A 26 10.19 6.76 20.29
CA MET A 26 10.86 5.47 20.02
C MET A 26 11.45 4.81 21.26
N THR A 27 11.91 5.59 22.25
CA THR A 27 12.43 5.02 23.51
C THR A 27 11.33 4.37 24.35
N GLU A 28 10.11 4.90 24.30
CA GLU A 28 8.95 4.34 24.98
C GLU A 28 8.33 3.19 24.18
N ILE A 29 8.36 3.28 22.85
CA ILE A 29 8.02 2.17 21.96
C ILE A 29 8.90 0.94 22.29
N ASP A 30 10.21 1.12 22.42
CA ASP A 30 11.14 0.03 22.76
C ASP A 30 10.83 -0.60 24.13
N LEU A 31 10.48 0.22 25.12
CA LEU A 31 10.01 -0.27 26.42
C LEU A 31 8.70 -1.07 26.29
N GLY A 32 7.77 -0.62 25.43
CA GLY A 32 6.52 -1.33 25.16
C GLY A 32 6.73 -2.70 24.50
N LEU A 33 7.72 -2.83 23.62
CA LEU A 33 8.07 -4.10 22.98
C LEU A 33 8.60 -5.13 23.99
N ASP A 34 9.26 -4.70 25.08
CA ASP A 34 9.74 -5.59 26.15
C ASP A 34 8.63 -6.44 26.77
N LEU A 35 7.42 -5.90 26.86
CA LEU A 35 6.25 -6.63 27.34
C LEU A 35 5.89 -7.80 26.42
N LEU A 36 6.01 -7.62 25.10
CA LEU A 36 5.74 -8.68 24.11
C LEU A 36 6.76 -9.80 24.21
N TRP A 37 8.05 -9.46 24.38
CA TRP A 37 9.11 -10.45 24.51
C TRP A 37 8.99 -11.26 25.81
N ARG A 38 8.66 -10.60 26.92
CA ARG A 38 8.38 -11.27 28.21
C ARG A 38 7.17 -12.21 28.13
N ALA A 39 6.20 -11.89 27.29
CA ALA A 39 5.05 -12.75 27.01
C ALA A 39 5.35 -13.90 26.03
N GLY A 40 6.58 -14.01 25.51
CA GLY A 40 7.00 -15.07 24.59
C GLY A 40 6.64 -14.82 23.12
N VAL A 41 6.22 -13.61 22.76
CA VAL A 41 5.95 -13.24 21.36
C VAL A 41 7.27 -13.12 20.61
N LYS A 42 7.42 -13.89 19.53
CA LYS A 42 8.61 -13.83 18.67
C LYS A 42 8.63 -12.50 17.89
N PRO A 43 9.76 -11.79 17.79
CA PRO A 43 9.85 -10.50 17.09
C PRO A 43 9.28 -10.51 15.66
N LYS A 44 9.55 -11.56 14.89
CA LYS A 44 9.03 -11.74 13.52
C LYS A 44 7.50 -11.79 13.40
N ASN A 45 6.78 -11.92 14.51
CA ASN A 45 5.31 -11.90 14.55
C ASN A 45 4.76 -10.52 14.98
N VAL A 46 5.65 -9.55 15.21
CA VAL A 46 5.30 -8.20 15.66
C VAL A 46 5.53 -7.24 14.51
N VAL A 47 4.54 -6.39 14.24
CA VAL A 47 4.59 -5.35 13.20
C VAL A 47 4.61 -3.99 13.89
N LEU A 48 5.55 -3.12 13.52
CA LEU A 48 5.66 -1.78 14.09
C LEU A 48 4.64 -0.84 13.43
N GLY A 49 3.79 -0.21 14.23
CA GLY A 49 2.81 0.76 13.73
C GLY A 49 3.42 2.17 13.59
N GLN A 50 3.17 2.81 12.47
CA GLN A 50 3.60 4.17 12.15
C GLN A 50 2.38 5.06 11.94
N GLY A 51 2.36 6.23 12.60
CA GLY A 51 1.26 7.18 12.51
C GLY A 51 1.52 8.24 11.45
N PHE A 52 0.66 8.34 10.44
CA PHE A 52 0.63 9.42 9.45
C PHE A 52 -0.22 10.61 9.94
N TYR A 53 -0.14 10.87 11.23
CA TYR A 53 -0.81 11.98 11.90
C TYR A 53 0.03 12.39 13.10
N GLY A 54 -0.25 13.58 13.63
CA GLY A 54 0.34 14.07 14.85
C GLY A 54 -0.68 14.23 15.97
N ARG A 55 -0.19 14.19 17.20
CA ARG A 55 -0.93 14.63 18.40
C ARG A 55 -0.55 16.07 18.71
N SER A 56 -1.58 16.90 18.86
CA SER A 56 -1.44 18.35 18.94
C SER A 56 -2.05 18.93 20.22
N PHE A 57 -1.49 20.05 20.69
CA PHE A 57 -1.83 20.67 21.96
C PHE A 57 -1.91 22.19 21.84
N THR A 58 -2.73 22.81 22.69
CA THR A 58 -2.68 24.24 22.97
C THR A 58 -1.83 24.48 24.22
N LEU A 59 -0.66 25.08 24.09
CA LEU A 59 0.29 25.40 25.17
C LEU A 59 -0.31 26.40 26.16
N GLU A 60 -0.03 26.22 27.45
CA GLU A 60 -0.34 27.24 28.48
C GLU A 60 0.62 28.44 28.42
N ASP A 61 1.89 28.17 28.07
CA ASP A 61 2.93 29.19 27.89
C ASP A 61 3.57 29.01 26.52
N SER A 62 3.41 30.01 25.66
CA SER A 62 3.97 30.05 24.30
C SER A 62 5.49 29.90 24.26
N LYS A 63 6.19 30.23 25.34
CA LYS A 63 7.65 30.13 25.45
C LYS A 63 8.11 28.74 25.89
N CYS A 64 7.21 27.89 26.36
CA CYS A 64 7.50 26.53 26.77
C CYS A 64 6.93 25.54 25.75
N ASN A 65 7.74 25.10 24.79
CA ASN A 65 7.33 24.24 23.69
C ASN A 65 8.16 22.95 23.55
N LYS A 66 8.93 22.59 24.58
CA LYS A 66 9.78 21.40 24.57
C LYS A 66 9.08 20.24 25.28
N PRO A 67 9.05 19.03 24.69
CA PRO A 67 8.50 17.84 25.33
C PRO A 67 9.47 17.27 26.39
N ASN A 68 9.60 17.98 27.51
CA ASN A 68 10.58 17.70 28.56
C ASN A 68 9.95 17.40 29.94
N GLY A 69 8.64 17.15 29.98
CA GLY A 69 7.90 16.95 31.23
C GLY A 69 7.67 18.23 32.05
N VAL A 70 7.93 19.42 31.49
CA VAL A 70 7.71 20.72 32.15
C VAL A 70 6.67 21.57 31.40
N CYS A 71 6.71 21.60 30.07
CA CYS A 71 5.83 22.45 29.27
C CYS A 71 4.40 21.93 29.26
N ARG A 72 3.46 22.76 29.72
CA ARG A 72 2.07 22.37 29.95
C ARG A 72 1.15 22.73 28.79
N PHE A 73 0.09 21.95 28.61
CA PHE A 73 -1.00 22.24 27.69
C PHE A 73 -2.32 22.47 28.42
N SER A 74 -3.19 23.29 27.82
CA SER A 74 -4.55 23.57 28.29
C SER A 74 -5.62 22.68 27.62
N GLY A 75 -5.30 22.09 26.47
CA GLY A 75 -6.16 21.18 25.73
C GLY A 75 -5.54 20.75 24.40
N GLY A 76 -6.35 20.19 23.51
CA GLY A 76 -5.93 19.91 22.13
C GLY A 76 -5.67 21.20 21.36
N ALA A 77 -4.83 21.12 20.33
CA ALA A 77 -4.74 22.21 19.36
C ALA A 77 -6.07 22.35 18.59
N LYS A 78 -6.22 23.46 17.87
CA LYS A 78 -7.33 23.69 16.95
C LYS A 78 -7.36 22.57 15.91
N GLU A 79 -8.57 22.15 15.56
CA GLU A 79 -8.77 21.13 14.53
C GLU A 79 -8.25 21.59 13.17
N GLY A 80 -7.75 20.63 12.39
CA GLY A 80 -7.37 20.87 11.00
C GLY A 80 -8.59 20.90 10.06
N PRO A 81 -8.43 21.48 8.86
CA PRO A 81 -9.53 21.61 7.88
C PRO A 81 -10.08 20.26 7.38
N CYS A 82 -9.26 19.22 7.38
CA CYS A 82 -9.59 17.87 6.93
C CYS A 82 -9.90 16.95 8.12
N SER A 83 -9.04 16.93 9.13
CA SER A 83 -9.16 16.03 10.29
C SER A 83 -10.36 16.36 11.17
N LYS A 84 -10.73 17.66 11.30
CA LYS A 84 -11.88 18.14 12.10
C LYS A 84 -11.93 17.53 13.51
N ALA A 85 -10.76 17.34 14.10
CA ALA A 85 -10.59 16.74 15.41
C ALA A 85 -9.56 17.54 16.20
N SER A 86 -10.00 18.22 17.26
CA SER A 86 -9.09 18.93 18.15
C SER A 86 -8.09 17.96 18.80
N GLY A 87 -6.81 18.34 18.77
CA GLY A 87 -5.71 17.54 19.29
C GLY A 87 -5.16 16.46 18.34
N ILE A 88 -5.63 16.44 17.09
CA ILE A 88 -5.14 15.57 16.01
C ILE A 88 -4.95 16.42 14.76
N LEU A 89 -3.87 16.18 14.02
CA LEU A 89 -3.70 16.72 12.68
C LEU A 89 -3.19 15.60 11.77
N ASN A 90 -3.74 15.49 10.57
CA ASN A 90 -3.20 14.59 9.54
C ASN A 90 -1.81 15.07 9.14
N LEU A 91 -0.92 14.16 8.73
CA LEU A 91 0.44 14.54 8.33
C LEU A 91 0.43 15.59 7.22
N GLN A 92 -0.48 15.50 6.25
CA GLN A 92 -0.61 16.52 5.22
C GLN A 92 -0.93 17.92 5.79
N GLU A 93 -1.82 18.01 6.76
CA GLU A 93 -2.17 19.29 7.40
C GLU A 93 -0.97 19.89 8.13
N ILE A 94 -0.14 19.05 8.74
CA ILE A 94 1.10 19.47 9.40
C ILE A 94 2.10 20.00 8.38
N MET A 95 2.29 19.30 7.25
CA MET A 95 3.16 19.75 6.18
C MET A 95 2.70 21.08 5.57
N ASP A 96 1.40 21.28 5.41
CA ASP A 96 0.82 22.54 4.95
C ASP A 96 1.08 23.68 5.94
N ILE A 97 0.90 23.44 7.25
CA ILE A 97 1.23 24.42 8.30
C ILE A 97 2.71 24.82 8.26
N ILE A 98 3.61 23.84 8.11
CA ILE A 98 5.06 24.08 8.02
C ILE A 98 5.37 24.97 6.82
N LYS A 99 4.83 24.63 5.66
CA LYS A 99 5.04 25.34 4.40
C LYS A 99 4.49 26.77 4.46
N ASP A 100 3.24 26.93 4.87
CA ASP A 100 2.53 28.21 4.85
C ASP A 100 3.14 29.21 5.85
N LYS A 101 3.54 28.71 7.03
CA LYS A 101 4.12 29.55 8.09
C LYS A 101 5.65 29.59 8.08
N LYS A 102 6.29 28.86 7.16
CA LYS A 102 7.75 28.74 7.02
C LYS A 102 8.43 28.34 8.33
N LEU A 103 7.88 27.32 8.97
CA LEU A 103 8.38 26.83 10.26
C LEU A 103 9.58 25.92 10.04
N GLU A 104 10.52 25.93 10.99
CA GLU A 104 11.60 24.95 11.07
C GLU A 104 11.22 23.90 12.12
N PRO A 105 10.98 22.63 11.72
CA PRO A 105 10.73 21.56 12.66
C PRO A 105 11.92 21.31 13.58
N VAL A 106 11.63 20.99 14.84
CA VAL A 106 12.64 20.47 15.77
C VAL A 106 12.60 18.96 15.71
N HIS A 107 13.75 18.35 15.45
CA HIS A 107 13.93 16.90 15.44
C HIS A 107 14.66 16.47 16.72
N ASP A 108 14.10 15.48 17.41
CA ASP A 108 14.81 14.76 18.47
C ASP A 108 15.16 13.37 17.95
N GLU A 109 16.44 13.18 17.65
CA GLU A 109 17.00 11.91 17.17
C GLU A 109 16.77 10.77 18.17
N LYS A 110 16.73 11.08 19.47
CA LYS A 110 16.58 10.05 20.51
C LYS A 110 15.17 9.48 20.51
N SER A 111 14.16 10.33 20.45
CA SER A 111 12.76 9.90 20.36
C SER A 111 12.39 9.45 18.95
N GLY A 112 13.18 9.81 17.93
CA GLY A 112 12.84 9.57 16.52
C GLY A 112 11.52 10.26 16.16
N THR A 113 11.35 11.52 16.59
CA THR A 113 10.14 12.31 16.34
C THR A 113 10.48 13.76 16.03
N LYS A 114 9.56 14.45 15.35
CA LYS A 114 9.63 15.89 15.13
C LYS A 114 8.47 16.60 15.81
N TRP A 115 8.66 17.87 16.11
CA TRP A 115 7.56 18.75 16.50
C TRP A 115 7.72 20.17 15.96
N ILE A 116 6.60 20.87 15.87
CA ILE A 116 6.52 22.28 15.52
C ILE A 116 5.63 23.03 16.51
N HIS A 117 5.79 24.34 16.53
CA HIS A 117 5.00 25.28 17.31
C HIS A 117 4.64 26.49 16.44
N TRP A 118 3.39 26.94 16.50
CA TRP A 118 2.87 28.04 15.68
C TRP A 118 1.77 28.83 16.38
N ASP A 119 1.39 29.98 15.80
CA ASP A 119 0.30 30.86 16.26
C ASP A 119 0.34 31.18 17.77
N ASN A 120 1.56 31.30 18.31
CA ASN A 120 1.90 31.49 19.72
C ASN A 120 1.60 30.30 20.64
N ASP A 121 0.52 29.55 20.48
CA ASP A 121 0.12 28.53 21.47
C ASP A 121 -0.17 27.16 20.87
N GLN A 122 -0.04 26.96 19.57
CA GLN A 122 -0.34 25.66 18.94
C GLN A 122 0.92 24.82 18.80
N TRP A 123 0.85 23.55 19.13
CA TRP A 123 1.98 22.62 19.10
C TRP A 123 1.54 21.27 18.55
N VAL A 124 2.41 20.58 17.79
CA VAL A 124 2.15 19.21 17.32
C VAL A 124 3.44 18.42 17.25
N SER A 125 3.42 17.18 17.74
CA SER A 125 4.43 16.17 17.45
C SER A 125 3.94 15.23 16.37
N TYR A 126 4.83 14.82 15.48
CA TYR A 126 4.51 14.02 14.31
C TYR A 126 5.74 13.26 13.80
N ASP A 127 5.49 12.45 12.78
CA ASP A 127 6.50 11.75 12.01
C ASP A 127 6.47 12.19 10.54
N ASP A 128 7.64 12.31 9.92
CA ASP A 128 7.79 12.52 8.47
C ASP A 128 8.72 11.46 7.87
N GLY A 129 9.03 11.56 6.57
CA GLY A 129 9.85 10.55 5.89
C GLY A 129 11.19 10.24 6.60
N GLU A 130 11.80 11.23 7.26
CA GLU A 130 13.03 11.03 8.01
C GLU A 130 12.80 10.18 9.26
N THR A 131 11.84 10.54 10.11
CA THR A 131 11.60 9.82 11.37
C THR A 131 10.90 8.48 11.16
N LEU A 132 10.08 8.35 10.11
CA LEU A 132 9.54 7.07 9.65
C LEU A 132 10.67 6.14 9.19
N GLY A 133 11.65 6.66 8.44
CA GLY A 133 12.86 5.92 8.07
C GLY A 133 13.65 5.44 9.30
N GLN A 134 13.87 6.32 10.28
CA GLN A 134 14.52 5.97 11.55
C GLN A 134 13.77 4.84 12.29
N LYS A 135 12.43 4.88 12.28
CA LYS A 135 11.58 3.85 12.89
C LYS A 135 11.61 2.53 12.13
N ALA A 136 11.72 2.57 10.81
CA ALA A 136 11.93 1.37 9.99
C ALA A 136 13.28 0.72 10.30
N GLU A 137 14.35 1.51 10.41
CA GLU A 137 15.67 1.01 10.83
C GLU A 137 15.64 0.42 12.25
N PHE A 138 14.95 1.09 13.17
CA PHE A 138 14.71 0.57 14.51
C PHE A 138 13.97 -0.78 14.49
N ALA A 139 12.90 -0.90 13.70
CA ALA A 139 12.16 -2.16 13.53
C ALA A 139 13.07 -3.29 13.02
N ASN A 140 13.91 -2.98 12.02
CA ASN A 140 14.90 -3.92 11.48
C ASN A 140 15.92 -4.34 12.56
N SER A 141 16.41 -3.39 13.36
CA SER A 141 17.35 -3.67 14.47
C SER A 141 16.77 -4.59 15.54
N ARG A 142 15.43 -4.66 15.66
CA ARG A 142 14.69 -5.53 16.57
C ARG A 142 14.17 -6.81 15.90
N CYS A 143 14.48 -7.02 14.63
CA CYS A 143 13.99 -8.15 13.81
C CYS A 143 12.46 -8.28 13.83
N LEU A 144 11.76 -7.15 13.77
CA LEU A 144 10.30 -7.13 13.68
C LEU A 144 9.84 -7.70 12.32
N GLY A 145 8.62 -8.24 12.28
CA GLY A 145 8.04 -8.90 11.11
C GLY A 145 7.57 -7.96 10.00
N GLY A 146 7.53 -6.65 10.26
CA GLY A 146 7.16 -5.65 9.27
C GLY A 146 6.72 -4.33 9.88
N LEU A 147 6.15 -3.47 9.03
CA LEU A 147 5.59 -2.17 9.38
C LEU A 147 4.09 -2.14 9.05
N MET A 148 3.35 -1.31 9.77
CA MET A 148 1.96 -0.98 9.50
C MET A 148 1.82 0.54 9.56
N VAL A 149 0.97 1.12 8.73
CA VAL A 149 0.69 2.56 8.70
C VAL A 149 -0.74 2.83 9.12
N TRP A 150 -0.92 3.84 9.97
CA TRP A 150 -2.20 4.43 10.32
C TRP A 150 -2.17 5.93 10.00
N ALA A 151 -2.88 6.44 9.01
CA ALA A 151 -3.58 5.72 7.95
C ALA A 151 -3.26 6.33 6.58
N LEU A 152 -3.53 5.57 5.51
CA LEU A 152 -3.18 5.94 4.14
C LEU A 152 -3.78 7.29 3.73
N ASP A 153 -5.00 7.60 4.17
CA ASP A 153 -5.73 8.83 3.83
C ASP A 153 -5.18 10.12 4.48
N GLN A 154 -4.18 10.01 5.36
CA GLN A 154 -3.68 11.14 6.15
C GLN A 154 -2.45 11.85 5.53
N VAL A 155 -2.02 11.41 4.35
CA VAL A 155 -0.97 12.03 3.52
C VAL A 155 -1.53 12.43 2.16
N ALA A 156 -0.81 13.29 1.41
CA ALA A 156 -1.10 13.50 0.00
C ALA A 156 -1.15 12.14 -0.74
N GLN A 157 -2.06 12.01 -1.70
CA GLN A 157 -2.22 10.81 -2.53
C GLN A 157 -1.59 10.99 -3.92
N ASP A 158 -0.66 11.92 -4.07
CA ASP A 158 0.02 12.17 -5.34
C ASP A 158 1.30 11.32 -5.49
N ALA A 159 1.86 11.34 -6.70
CA ALA A 159 3.05 10.56 -7.07
C ALA A 159 4.31 10.95 -6.27
N ALA A 160 4.32 12.10 -5.59
CA ALA A 160 5.45 12.58 -4.78
C ALA A 160 5.24 12.34 -3.27
N SER A 161 4.20 11.60 -2.90
CA SER A 161 3.85 11.37 -1.50
C SER A 161 4.66 10.25 -0.85
N LEU A 162 4.59 10.18 0.48
CA LEU A 162 5.16 9.07 1.27
C LEU A 162 4.61 7.69 0.88
N LEU A 163 3.56 7.61 0.05
CA LEU A 163 3.00 6.37 -0.46
C LEU A 163 3.68 5.90 -1.75
N ASN A 164 4.41 6.77 -2.44
CA ASN A 164 5.08 6.48 -3.71
C ASN A 164 6.57 6.84 -3.60
N PRO A 165 7.38 6.03 -2.90
CA PRO A 165 8.81 6.28 -2.84
C PRO A 165 9.45 6.07 -4.23
N ASP A 166 10.34 6.99 -4.63
CA ASP A 166 10.94 7.07 -5.99
C ASP A 166 11.75 5.82 -6.40
N ASP A 167 11.99 4.89 -5.47
CA ASP A 167 12.86 3.72 -5.60
C ASP A 167 12.12 2.37 -5.60
N MET A 168 10.80 2.35 -5.76
CA MET A 168 10.08 1.08 -5.96
C MET A 168 10.48 0.43 -7.28
N ASP A 169 11.10 -0.75 -7.20
CA ASP A 169 11.37 -1.56 -8.39
C ASP A 169 10.07 -2.17 -8.95
N GLU A 170 10.11 -2.51 -10.25
CA GLU A 170 8.96 -3.05 -11.00
C GLU A 170 8.46 -4.38 -10.41
N GLU A 171 9.35 -5.14 -9.77
CA GLU A 171 9.04 -6.40 -9.09
C GLU A 171 8.22 -6.18 -7.82
N ALA A 172 8.62 -5.22 -6.96
CA ALA A 172 7.88 -4.86 -5.76
C ALA A 172 6.49 -4.30 -6.08
N LEU A 173 6.35 -3.55 -7.17
CA LEU A 173 5.04 -3.08 -7.65
C LEU A 173 4.15 -4.25 -8.11
N LEU A 174 4.71 -5.20 -8.85
CA LEU A 174 3.99 -6.41 -9.27
C LEU A 174 3.58 -7.28 -8.08
N GLU A 175 4.47 -7.47 -7.09
CA GLU A 175 4.15 -8.20 -5.86
C GLU A 175 3.05 -7.50 -5.06
N ALA A 176 3.14 -6.17 -4.89
CA ALA A 176 2.14 -5.38 -4.18
C ALA A 176 0.76 -5.46 -4.87
N GLU A 177 0.72 -5.40 -6.21
CA GLU A 177 -0.51 -5.55 -6.99
C GLU A 177 -1.11 -6.96 -6.80
N VAL A 178 -0.29 -8.01 -6.84
CA VAL A 178 -0.76 -9.39 -6.57
C VAL A 178 -1.34 -9.51 -5.16
N ILE A 179 -0.65 -8.96 -4.14
CA ILE A 179 -1.14 -8.97 -2.76
C ILE A 179 -2.45 -8.19 -2.64
N TYR A 180 -2.56 -7.04 -3.28
CA TYR A 180 -3.79 -6.25 -3.30
C TYR A 180 -4.93 -7.03 -3.95
N GLN A 181 -4.71 -7.68 -5.10
CA GLN A 181 -5.74 -8.47 -5.78
C GLN A 181 -6.17 -9.67 -4.93
N ASP A 182 -5.23 -10.33 -4.25
CA ASP A 182 -5.53 -11.42 -3.32
C ASP A 182 -6.38 -10.95 -2.12
N GLU A 183 -6.04 -9.80 -1.51
CA GLU A 183 -6.83 -9.23 -0.41
C GLU A 183 -8.19 -8.70 -0.86
N ALA A 184 -8.25 -8.05 -2.03
CA ALA A 184 -9.51 -7.63 -2.65
C ALA A 184 -10.42 -8.84 -2.92
N ALA A 185 -9.86 -9.96 -3.38
CA ALA A 185 -10.60 -11.21 -3.56
C ALA A 185 -11.15 -11.75 -2.24
N LYS A 186 -10.36 -11.72 -1.15
CA LYS A 186 -10.83 -12.10 0.20
C LYS A 186 -11.93 -11.18 0.74
N GLY A 187 -11.91 -9.89 0.39
CA GLY A 187 -12.95 -8.93 0.77
C GLY A 187 -14.27 -9.11 0.01
N VAL A 188 -14.20 -9.64 -1.21
CA VAL A 188 -15.33 -9.78 -2.14
C VAL A 188 -15.97 -11.17 -2.08
N CYS A 189 -15.19 -12.18 -1.73
CA CYS A 189 -15.62 -13.57 -1.63
C CYS A 189 -15.68 -14.04 -0.17
N TYR A 190 -16.70 -14.82 0.19
CA TYR A 190 -16.92 -15.36 1.53
C TYR A 190 -17.29 -16.83 1.48
N THR A 191 -17.14 -17.53 2.60
CA THR A 191 -17.57 -18.92 2.76
C THR A 191 -18.85 -18.99 3.57
N THR A 192 -19.84 -19.77 3.11
CA THR A 192 -21.11 -19.98 3.82
C THR A 192 -20.98 -20.98 4.96
N LYS A 193 -22.03 -21.14 5.77
CA LYS A 193 -22.15 -22.29 6.68
C LYS A 193 -22.47 -23.56 5.89
N CYS A 194 -22.33 -24.71 6.55
CA CYS A 194 -22.70 -26.00 5.97
C CYS A 194 -24.18 -25.99 5.54
N GLY A 195 -24.44 -26.41 4.30
CA GLY A 195 -25.78 -26.49 3.71
C GLY A 195 -26.39 -25.14 3.30
N GLU A 196 -25.72 -24.02 3.56
CA GLU A 196 -26.20 -22.69 3.16
C GLU A 196 -25.76 -22.32 1.74
N LYS A 197 -26.67 -21.71 0.98
CA LYS A 197 -26.43 -21.18 -0.36
C LYS A 197 -25.87 -19.75 -0.31
N CYS A 198 -25.25 -19.32 -1.41
CA CYS A 198 -24.85 -17.93 -1.60
C CYS A 198 -26.03 -16.96 -1.48
N ARG A 199 -25.75 -15.71 -1.07
CA ARG A 199 -26.73 -14.63 -1.06
C ARG A 199 -27.26 -14.40 -2.48
N ASN A 200 -28.50 -13.93 -2.60
CA ASN A 200 -29.13 -13.70 -3.90
C ASN A 200 -28.31 -12.74 -4.77
N GLY A 201 -27.87 -13.21 -5.93
CA GLY A 201 -27.10 -12.46 -6.90
C GLY A 201 -25.59 -12.71 -6.85
N ASP A 202 -25.08 -13.33 -5.79
CA ASP A 202 -23.68 -13.75 -5.69
C ASP A 202 -23.44 -15.02 -6.53
N HIS A 203 -22.20 -15.19 -6.96
CA HIS A 203 -21.77 -16.35 -7.73
C HIS A 203 -21.15 -17.41 -6.81
N GLU A 204 -21.65 -18.65 -6.87
CA GLU A 204 -21.02 -19.79 -6.21
C GLU A 204 -19.80 -20.24 -7.02
N ALA A 205 -18.61 -20.02 -6.48
CA ALA A 205 -17.36 -20.29 -7.15
C ALA A 205 -16.92 -21.76 -6.99
N THR A 206 -17.09 -22.33 -5.80
CA THR A 206 -16.76 -23.74 -5.51
C THR A 206 -17.39 -24.18 -4.18
N GLN A 207 -17.29 -25.46 -3.84
CA GLN A 207 -17.77 -26.02 -2.59
C GLN A 207 -16.65 -26.74 -1.83
N THR A 208 -16.74 -26.72 -0.50
CA THR A 208 -15.75 -27.33 0.39
C THR A 208 -16.42 -28.01 1.58
N ASN A 209 -15.78 -29.05 2.11
CA ASN A 209 -16.18 -29.74 3.34
C ASN A 209 -15.12 -29.59 4.46
N GLY A 210 -14.01 -28.92 4.16
CA GLY A 210 -12.87 -28.76 5.06
C GLY A 210 -12.85 -27.42 5.78
N GLN A 211 -11.74 -27.19 6.47
CA GLN A 211 -11.48 -25.99 7.26
C GLN A 211 -11.18 -24.81 6.32
N PRO A 212 -11.95 -23.71 6.37
CA PRO A 212 -11.59 -22.49 5.67
C PRO A 212 -10.37 -21.82 6.32
N GLY A 213 -9.39 -21.44 5.50
CA GLY A 213 -8.17 -20.78 5.94
C GLY A 213 -7.21 -21.67 6.73
N THR A 214 -6.35 -21.04 7.53
CA THR A 214 -5.29 -21.70 8.33
C THR A 214 -5.73 -22.10 9.74
N LEU A 215 -7.01 -21.89 10.08
CA LEU A 215 -7.54 -22.15 11.41
C LEU A 215 -7.82 -23.65 11.60
N SER A 216 -7.05 -24.27 12.50
CA SER A 216 -7.23 -25.67 12.90
C SER A 216 -8.46 -25.86 13.81
N THR A 217 -9.66 -25.78 13.26
CA THR A 217 -10.89 -26.19 13.96
C THR A 217 -11.39 -27.50 13.37
N MET A 218 -11.64 -28.54 14.16
CA MET A 218 -12.07 -29.87 13.68
C MET A 218 -13.44 -29.91 12.95
N ASP A 219 -14.00 -28.76 12.57
CA ASP A 219 -15.34 -28.59 12.03
C ASP A 219 -15.43 -28.88 10.52
N ARG A 220 -15.65 -30.16 10.19
CA ARG A 220 -16.16 -30.58 8.89
C ARG A 220 -17.67 -30.45 8.83
N CYS A 221 -18.22 -30.31 7.63
CA CYS A 221 -19.67 -30.36 7.48
C CYS A 221 -20.20 -31.78 7.75
N PRO A 222 -21.47 -31.88 8.17
CA PRO A 222 -22.17 -33.16 8.21
C PRO A 222 -22.10 -33.87 6.85
N LYS A 223 -22.35 -35.18 6.88
CA LYS A 223 -22.39 -35.98 5.66
C LYS A 223 -23.42 -35.38 4.67
N ASP A 224 -23.01 -35.28 3.41
CA ASP A 224 -23.79 -34.73 2.30
C ASP A 224 -24.12 -33.22 2.40
N GLU A 225 -23.45 -32.49 3.31
CA GLU A 225 -23.49 -31.03 3.40
C GLU A 225 -22.13 -30.41 3.06
N PHE A 226 -22.17 -29.21 2.47
CA PHE A 226 -20.98 -28.48 2.04
C PHE A 226 -21.12 -27.00 2.35
N ARG A 227 -19.98 -26.32 2.45
CA ARG A 227 -19.90 -24.85 2.44
C ARG A 227 -19.69 -24.40 1.01
N SER A 228 -20.36 -23.33 0.63
CA SER A 228 -20.17 -22.66 -0.66
C SER A 228 -19.19 -21.51 -0.49
N VAL A 229 -18.26 -21.38 -1.42
CA VAL A 229 -17.43 -20.18 -1.59
C VAL A 229 -18.17 -19.28 -2.56
N CYS A 230 -18.60 -18.12 -2.09
CA CYS A 230 -19.48 -17.21 -2.78
C CYS A 230 -18.77 -15.89 -3.04
N CYS A 231 -18.78 -15.40 -4.27
CA CYS A 231 -18.20 -14.11 -4.64
C CYS A 231 -19.30 -13.12 -4.98
N SER A 232 -19.11 -11.87 -4.53
CA SER A 232 -20.13 -10.82 -4.65
C SER A 232 -20.53 -10.58 -6.10
N LYS A 233 -21.81 -10.29 -6.32
CA LYS A 233 -22.34 -9.95 -7.65
C LYS A 233 -21.47 -8.92 -8.39
N GLY A 234 -21.09 -9.24 -9.63
CA GLY A 234 -20.29 -8.35 -10.49
C GLY A 234 -18.81 -8.68 -10.52
N SER A 235 -18.32 -9.59 -9.65
CA SER A 235 -16.99 -10.16 -9.79
C SER A 235 -16.89 -11.01 -11.06
N VAL A 236 -15.74 -10.95 -11.74
CA VAL A 236 -15.39 -11.89 -12.83
C VAL A 236 -14.47 -12.94 -12.26
N MET A 237 -14.82 -14.22 -12.36
CA MET A 237 -13.98 -15.31 -11.80
C MET A 237 -12.86 -15.74 -12.74
N GLY A 238 -13.03 -15.63 -14.05
CA GLY A 238 -12.06 -16.17 -15.01
C GLY A 238 -11.99 -17.70 -14.97
N THR A 239 -10.79 -18.26 -15.12
CA THR A 239 -10.56 -19.72 -15.07
C THR A 239 -10.02 -20.13 -13.71
N CYS A 240 -10.81 -20.91 -12.97
CA CYS A 240 -10.49 -21.27 -11.60
C CYS A 240 -10.21 -22.76 -11.41
N ARG A 241 -9.32 -23.07 -10.46
CA ARG A 241 -9.04 -24.44 -10.02
C ARG A 241 -8.48 -24.49 -8.61
N TRP A 242 -8.69 -25.63 -7.96
CA TRP A 242 -7.96 -25.97 -6.73
C TRP A 242 -6.53 -26.40 -7.04
N ARG A 243 -5.60 -25.93 -6.21
CA ARG A 243 -4.18 -26.29 -6.24
C ARG A 243 -3.72 -26.81 -4.90
N GLY A 244 -2.69 -27.64 -4.96
CA GLY A 244 -1.99 -28.13 -3.78
C GLY A 244 -2.38 -29.50 -3.29
N TYR A 245 -3.39 -30.15 -3.91
CA TYR A 245 -3.67 -31.56 -3.62
C TYR A 245 -2.60 -32.46 -4.24
N ARG A 246 -2.05 -33.37 -3.43
CA ARG A 246 -0.94 -34.25 -3.81
C ARG A 246 -1.30 -35.74 -3.74
N GLY A 247 -2.58 -36.04 -3.55
CA GLY A 247 -3.08 -37.40 -3.34
C GLY A 247 -3.36 -37.73 -1.87
N LEU A 248 -4.06 -38.85 -1.68
CA LEU A 248 -4.40 -39.39 -0.37
C LEU A 248 -3.14 -39.65 0.46
N ALA A 249 -3.22 -39.39 1.77
CA ALA A 249 -2.12 -39.54 2.74
C ALA A 249 -0.91 -38.59 2.56
N MET A 250 -0.94 -37.67 1.59
CA MET A 250 0.04 -36.60 1.47
C MET A 250 -0.50 -35.30 2.07
N SER A 251 0.39 -34.50 2.67
CA SER A 251 0.05 -33.13 3.06
C SER A 251 -0.09 -32.26 1.81
N CYS A 252 -1.11 -31.41 1.80
CA CYS A 252 -1.32 -30.42 0.77
C CYS A 252 -0.30 -29.29 0.86
N MET A 253 -0.01 -28.68 -0.29
CA MET A 253 0.83 -27.49 -0.39
C MET A 253 0.07 -26.45 -1.21
N GLY A 254 -0.60 -25.54 -0.51
CA GLY A 254 -1.32 -24.42 -1.12
C GLY A 254 -0.39 -23.47 -1.87
N GLY A 255 -1.00 -22.55 -2.61
CA GLY A 255 -0.34 -21.58 -3.45
C GLY A 255 -0.92 -21.53 -4.86
N CYS A 256 -1.00 -20.33 -5.40
CA CYS A 256 -1.37 -20.10 -6.79
C CYS A 256 -0.14 -20.06 -7.69
N ALA A 257 -0.35 -20.35 -8.98
CA ALA A 257 0.74 -20.10 -9.93
C ALA A 257 0.80 -18.61 -10.26
N GLU A 258 1.89 -18.20 -10.89
CA GLU A 258 2.06 -16.87 -11.44
C GLU A 258 0.85 -16.46 -12.31
N GLY A 259 0.33 -15.25 -12.07
CA GLY A 259 -0.85 -14.70 -12.75
C GLY A 259 -2.20 -15.23 -12.28
N GLU A 260 -2.26 -16.07 -11.24
CA GLU A 260 -3.52 -16.50 -10.62
C GLU A 260 -3.72 -15.83 -9.25
N VAL A 261 -4.96 -15.39 -9.00
CA VAL A 261 -5.38 -14.77 -7.73
C VAL A 261 -5.89 -15.84 -6.77
N SER A 262 -5.47 -15.76 -5.51
CA SER A 262 -5.91 -16.64 -4.43
C SER A 262 -7.26 -16.18 -3.87
N ILE A 263 -8.32 -16.94 -4.15
CA ILE A 263 -9.68 -16.62 -3.68
C ILE A 263 -9.90 -17.13 -2.27
N THR A 264 -9.46 -18.35 -1.99
CA THR A 264 -9.64 -18.97 -0.66
C THR A 264 -8.66 -20.11 -0.45
N GLU A 265 -8.45 -20.48 0.80
CA GLU A 265 -7.71 -21.66 1.20
C GLU A 265 -8.60 -22.61 1.97
N ASN A 266 -8.43 -23.92 1.76
CA ASN A 266 -9.18 -24.91 2.48
C ASN A 266 -8.43 -26.25 2.61
N SER A 267 -8.66 -26.96 3.71
CA SER A 267 -8.14 -28.32 3.89
C SER A 267 -8.82 -29.38 3.00
N ASN A 268 -9.83 -28.99 2.22
CA ASN A 268 -10.56 -29.86 1.31
C ASN A 268 -11.08 -29.07 0.12
N SER A 269 -11.16 -29.76 -1.02
CA SER A 269 -11.85 -29.27 -2.21
C SER A 269 -12.83 -30.33 -2.69
N ARG A 270 -14.01 -29.88 -3.15
CA ARG A 270 -14.96 -30.73 -3.86
C ARG A 270 -14.73 -30.61 -5.35
N THR A 271 -14.59 -31.75 -6.02
CA THR A 271 -14.60 -31.84 -7.49
C THR A 271 -15.81 -32.65 -7.93
N ASP A 272 -16.15 -32.59 -9.22
CA ASP A 272 -17.24 -33.39 -9.79
C ASP A 272 -17.03 -34.91 -9.66
N LYS A 273 -15.79 -35.35 -9.40
CA LYS A 273 -15.40 -36.76 -9.35
C LYS A 273 -15.24 -37.28 -7.93
N GLU A 274 -14.60 -36.50 -7.07
CA GLU A 274 -14.27 -36.91 -5.70
C GLU A 274 -13.96 -35.71 -4.77
N ASP A 275 -14.14 -35.94 -3.47
CA ASP A 275 -13.69 -35.01 -2.43
C ASP A 275 -12.19 -35.21 -2.16
N GLN A 276 -11.41 -34.14 -2.36
CA GLN A 276 -9.97 -34.15 -2.17
C GLN A 276 -9.63 -33.53 -0.82
N SER A 277 -9.42 -34.39 0.19
CA SER A 277 -9.11 -33.95 1.55
C SER A 277 -7.62 -34.03 1.86
N CYS A 278 -7.09 -32.95 2.44
CA CYS A 278 -5.73 -32.88 2.93
C CYS A 278 -5.58 -33.66 4.23
N THR A 279 -4.47 -34.38 4.37
CA THR A 279 -4.06 -34.99 5.65
C THR A 279 -3.27 -34.05 6.55
N GLY A 280 -2.76 -32.95 5.96
CA GLY A 280 -2.15 -31.79 6.62
C GLY A 280 -1.94 -30.68 5.59
N GLY A 281 -1.82 -29.43 6.04
CA GLY A 281 -1.77 -28.25 5.15
C GLY A 281 -3.10 -27.92 4.47
N THR A 282 -3.08 -26.93 3.58
CA THR A 282 -4.24 -26.42 2.84
C THR A 282 -4.04 -26.54 1.33
N GLN A 283 -5.15 -26.58 0.61
CA GLN A 283 -5.22 -26.29 -0.82
C GLN A 283 -5.64 -24.84 -1.01
N THR A 284 -5.33 -24.27 -2.17
CA THR A 284 -5.74 -22.90 -2.54
C THR A 284 -6.62 -22.94 -3.77
N TYR A 285 -7.74 -22.21 -3.75
CA TYR A 285 -8.59 -22.01 -4.90
C TYR A 285 -8.10 -20.77 -5.67
N CYS A 286 -7.55 -21.02 -6.85
CA CYS A 286 -6.82 -20.04 -7.63
C CYS A 286 -7.55 -19.73 -8.93
N CYS A 287 -7.64 -18.47 -9.28
CA CYS A 287 -8.37 -18.00 -10.46
C CYS A 287 -7.50 -17.11 -11.34
N ASN A 288 -7.30 -17.50 -12.60
CA ASN A 288 -6.66 -16.66 -13.59
C ASN A 288 -7.71 -15.72 -14.21
N GLY A 289 -7.45 -14.41 -14.15
CA GLY A 289 -8.35 -13.37 -14.66
C GLY A 289 -9.48 -13.02 -13.70
N PHE A 290 -9.31 -13.25 -12.39
CA PHE A 290 -10.24 -12.76 -11.39
C PHE A 290 -10.25 -11.22 -11.40
N LYS A 291 -11.45 -10.62 -11.28
CA LYS A 291 -11.61 -9.18 -11.10
C LYS A 291 -12.70 -8.91 -10.06
N PRO A 292 -12.45 -8.06 -9.04
CA PRO A 292 -13.47 -7.67 -8.08
C PRO A 292 -14.57 -6.83 -8.74
N PRO A 293 -15.78 -6.74 -8.15
CA PRO A 293 -16.82 -5.84 -8.63
C PRO A 293 -16.36 -4.39 -8.48
N ILE A 294 -16.33 -3.67 -9.59
CA ILE A 294 -16.00 -2.25 -9.65
C ILE A 294 -17.27 -1.39 -9.58
N SER A 295 -17.22 -0.29 -8.83
CA SER A 295 -18.30 0.71 -8.81
C SER A 295 -18.34 1.51 -10.11
N LYS A 296 -19.44 2.24 -10.36
CA LYS A 296 -19.56 3.09 -11.55
C LYS A 296 -18.54 4.23 -11.56
N GLU A 297 -18.22 4.71 -10.37
CA GLU A 297 -17.23 5.75 -10.13
C GLU A 297 -15.83 5.22 -10.48
N GLN A 298 -15.49 4.01 -10.03
CA GLN A 298 -14.23 3.34 -10.35
C GLN A 298 -14.09 3.04 -11.85
N ILE A 299 -15.17 2.60 -12.53
CA ILE A 299 -15.15 2.44 -13.99
C ILE A 299 -14.79 3.74 -14.70
N THR A 300 -15.31 4.86 -14.20
CA THR A 300 -15.10 6.18 -14.81
C THR A 300 -13.66 6.65 -14.62
N GLU A 301 -13.04 6.33 -13.49
CA GLU A 301 -11.63 6.64 -13.22
C GLU A 301 -10.70 5.75 -14.05
N THR A 302 -10.90 4.43 -14.06
CA THR A 302 -10.09 3.52 -14.89
C THR A 302 -10.11 3.90 -16.38
N ILE A 303 -11.27 4.30 -16.91
CA ILE A 303 -11.37 4.77 -18.31
C ILE A 303 -10.56 6.06 -18.53
N LYS A 304 -10.52 6.97 -17.54
CA LYS A 304 -9.71 8.19 -17.64
C LYS A 304 -8.22 7.88 -17.59
N ASP A 305 -7.82 6.95 -16.73
CA ASP A 305 -6.41 6.56 -16.57
C ASP A 305 -5.93 5.85 -17.84
N GLU A 306 -6.67 4.85 -18.34
CA GLU A 306 -6.35 4.17 -19.61
C GLU A 306 -6.29 5.14 -20.80
N ALA A 307 -7.18 6.13 -20.85
CA ALA A 307 -7.16 7.16 -21.89
C ALA A 307 -5.95 8.10 -21.75
N THR A 308 -5.52 8.37 -20.53
CA THR A 308 -4.34 9.20 -20.24
C THR A 308 -3.07 8.46 -20.63
N ASP A 309 -2.94 7.18 -20.26
CA ASP A 309 -1.81 6.33 -20.63
C ASP A 309 -1.70 6.16 -22.15
N ALA A 310 -2.83 5.93 -22.83
CA ALA A 310 -2.86 5.87 -24.29
C ALA A 310 -2.43 7.20 -24.94
N ALA A 311 -2.81 8.34 -24.35
CA ALA A 311 -2.40 9.66 -24.84
C ALA A 311 -0.90 9.91 -24.63
N ILE A 312 -0.34 9.48 -23.49
CA ILE A 312 1.09 9.56 -23.20
C ILE A 312 1.87 8.68 -24.19
N ALA A 313 1.49 7.42 -24.37
CA ALA A 313 2.13 6.50 -25.31
C ALA A 313 2.08 7.03 -26.76
N ALA A 314 0.96 7.64 -27.17
CA ALA A 314 0.84 8.28 -28.47
C ALA A 314 1.75 9.53 -28.60
N ALA A 315 1.87 10.32 -27.54
CA ALA A 315 2.76 11.49 -27.52
C ALA A 315 4.24 11.08 -27.57
N GLU A 316 4.64 10.01 -26.88
CA GLU A 316 5.99 9.46 -26.94
C GLU A 316 6.34 8.91 -28.32
N ALA A 317 5.42 8.17 -28.95
CA ALA A 317 5.59 7.68 -30.32
C ALA A 317 5.74 8.84 -31.31
N LEU A 318 4.94 9.90 -31.17
CA LEU A 318 5.04 11.10 -32.00
C LEU A 318 6.36 11.84 -31.77
N ALA A 319 6.82 11.93 -30.53
CA ALA A 319 8.10 12.55 -30.18
C ALA A 319 9.29 11.79 -30.81
N LEU A 320 9.26 10.45 -30.77
CA LEU A 320 10.23 9.58 -31.45
C LEU A 320 10.23 9.78 -32.98
N GLU A 321 9.05 9.91 -33.59
CA GLU A 321 8.93 10.16 -35.03
C GLU A 321 9.47 11.55 -35.42
N VAL A 322 9.19 12.57 -34.61
CA VAL A 322 9.73 13.93 -34.80
C VAL A 322 11.26 13.93 -34.64
N ALA A 323 11.78 13.24 -33.62
CA ALA A 323 13.22 13.10 -33.39
C ALA A 323 13.90 12.38 -34.57
N ALA A 324 13.31 11.29 -35.08
CA ALA A 324 13.82 10.58 -36.25
C ALA A 324 13.82 11.45 -37.52
N LYS A 325 12.75 12.21 -37.77
CA LYS A 325 12.67 13.17 -38.89
C LYS A 325 13.68 14.30 -38.77
N ALA A 326 13.89 14.83 -37.57
CA ALA A 326 14.90 15.86 -37.30
C ALA A 326 16.32 15.31 -37.53
N PHE A 327 16.60 14.10 -37.03
CA PHE A 327 17.88 13.42 -37.24
C PHE A 327 18.16 13.17 -38.74
N CYS A 328 17.17 12.66 -39.49
CA CYS A 328 17.29 12.48 -40.95
C CYS A 328 17.58 13.80 -41.67
N ARG A 329 16.91 14.91 -41.31
CA ARG A 329 17.17 16.22 -41.94
C ARG A 329 18.58 16.73 -41.67
N ILE A 330 19.08 16.56 -40.44
CA ILE A 330 20.43 17.01 -40.06
C ILE A 330 21.50 16.11 -40.71
N ALA A 331 21.33 14.78 -40.65
CA ALA A 331 22.26 13.83 -41.22
C ALA A 331 22.38 13.96 -42.76
N ILE A 332 21.26 14.19 -43.47
CA ILE A 332 21.27 14.41 -44.92
C ILE A 332 21.94 15.75 -45.27
N MET A 333 21.67 16.83 -44.52
CA MET A 333 22.35 18.11 -44.76
C MET A 333 23.85 18.03 -44.51
N ALA A 334 24.29 17.31 -43.46
CA ALA A 334 25.70 17.09 -43.18
C ALA A 334 26.37 16.22 -44.26
N ALA A 335 25.71 15.15 -44.73
CA ALA A 335 26.24 14.26 -45.77
C ALA A 335 26.28 14.88 -47.17
N THR A 336 25.42 15.86 -47.46
CA THR A 336 25.36 16.55 -48.77
C THR A 336 26.15 17.85 -48.85
N ALA A 337 26.65 18.37 -47.72
CA ALA A 337 27.52 19.54 -47.67
C ALA A 337 28.81 19.43 -48.53
N PRO A 338 29.50 18.27 -48.65
CA PRO A 338 30.71 18.16 -49.47
C PRO A 338 30.42 18.15 -50.98
N LEU A 339 29.20 17.84 -51.40
CA LEU A 339 28.82 17.76 -52.83
C LEU A 339 28.48 19.11 -53.46
N ARG A 340 28.35 20.18 -52.67
CA ARG A 340 28.09 21.55 -53.17
C ARG A 340 29.35 22.29 -53.65
N PHE A 341 30.54 21.73 -53.45
CA PHE A 341 31.82 22.36 -53.79
C PHE A 341 32.51 21.81 -55.05
N ILE A 342 31.82 21.01 -55.87
CA ILE A 342 32.37 20.54 -57.15
C ILE A 342 31.86 21.43 -58.29
N PRO A 343 32.70 22.27 -58.93
CA PRO A 343 32.30 23.06 -60.09
C PRO A 343 32.11 22.14 -61.30
N PHE A 344 30.86 22.02 -61.78
CA PHE A 344 30.55 21.25 -62.98
C PHE A 344 31.03 21.98 -64.25
N VAL A 345 32.08 21.45 -64.87
CA VAL A 345 32.40 21.63 -66.29
C VAL A 345 31.71 20.49 -67.06
N GLY A 346 30.74 20.84 -67.91
CA GLY A 346 30.47 20.19 -69.20
C GLY A 346 30.01 18.72 -69.26
N LYS A 347 28.79 18.56 -69.80
CA LYS A 347 28.24 17.46 -70.64
C LYS A 347 27.82 16.11 -70.00
N SER A 348 26.52 15.87 -70.21
CA SER A 348 25.88 14.61 -70.65
C SER A 348 25.58 13.49 -69.65
N SER A 349 24.27 13.20 -69.58
CA SER A 349 23.60 11.91 -69.33
C SER A 349 23.98 11.09 -68.10
N SER A 350 23.05 10.99 -67.14
CA SER A 350 22.25 9.77 -66.90
C SER A 350 21.47 9.86 -65.59
N LYS A 351 20.28 9.25 -65.60
CA LYS A 351 19.33 9.12 -64.49
C LYS A 351 20.00 8.55 -63.22
N VAL A 352 19.68 9.14 -62.08
CA VAL A 352 19.65 8.41 -60.80
C VAL A 352 18.43 8.89 -60.03
N ASN A 353 17.35 8.10 -60.08
CA ASN A 353 16.33 8.10 -59.05
C ASN A 353 16.97 7.43 -57.83
N ILE A 354 17.20 8.18 -56.76
CA ILE A 354 17.34 7.61 -55.42
C ILE A 354 16.08 8.00 -54.67
N LEU A 355 15.16 7.04 -54.60
CA LEU A 355 14.09 7.00 -53.63
C LEU A 355 14.71 6.38 -52.36
N PHE A 356 14.75 7.13 -51.26
CA PHE A 356 14.86 6.55 -49.91
C PHE A 356 14.16 7.47 -48.92
N CYS A 357 12.94 7.08 -48.54
CA CYS A 357 12.45 6.91 -47.19
C CYS A 357 11.20 6.03 -47.29
#